data_AF-A0A2A3IWC1-F1
#
_entry.id   AF-A0A2A3IWC1-F1
#
_cell.length_a   1.000
_cell.length_b   1.000
_cell.length_c   1.000
_cell.angle_alpha   90.00
_cell.angle_beta   90.00
_cell.angle_gamma   90.00
#
_symmetry.space_group_name_H-M   'P 1'
#
loop_
_entity.id
_entity.type
_entity.pdbx_description
1 polymer ?
#
loop_
_entity_poly.entity_id
_entity_poly.type
_entity_poly.pdbx_seq_one_letter_code
_entity_poly.pdbx_strand_id
1 'polypeptide(L)'
;MYRYVHHELMTVAEALCALAVNGIVVLIVRGVPEVDAAWLFLGTLIAASAVFGVVVCTRLSWLGGRKQDFENAVSLTNPGPVLPTQGESLRRSFDWGFLSLLVVPTLVAALLWEPWFAFWPLTLLPDRLSAGIYGLYWERRHNVLLWRGNVAAQPLGKGQFLYSSVRQP
;
A
#
# COMPACT_ATOMS: atom_id res chain seq x y z
N MET A 1 0.80 -3.10 16.31
CA MET A 1 1.02 -1.83 15.59
C MET A 1 2.16 -2.00 14.59
N TYR A 2 2.19 -1.20 13.54
CA TYR A 2 3.26 -1.09 12.56
C TYR A 2 3.36 0.35 12.06
N ARG A 3 4.51 0.72 11.48
CA ARG A 3 4.72 2.08 10.97
C ARG A 3 3.97 2.24 9.65
N TYR A 4 3.24 3.34 9.50
CA TYR A 4 2.43 3.60 8.31
C TYR A 4 3.27 3.59 7.03
N VAL A 5 4.37 4.34 7.03
CA VAL A 5 5.28 4.41 5.86
C VAL A 5 5.88 3.05 5.51
N HIS A 6 6.25 2.24 6.51
CA HIS A 6 6.79 0.90 6.24
C HIS A 6 5.74 -0.02 5.63
N HIS A 7 4.49 0.07 6.07
CA HIS A 7 3.41 -0.71 5.50
C HIS A 7 3.11 -0.32 4.06
N GLU A 8 3.01 0.98 3.74
CA GLU A 8 2.81 1.39 2.34
C GLU A 8 3.97 0.92 1.44
N LEU A 9 5.22 1.01 1.90
CA LEU A 9 6.37 0.47 1.16
C LEU A 9 6.37 -1.05 1.04
N MET A 10 5.93 -1.78 2.07
CA MET A 10 5.81 -3.24 2.01
C MET A 10 4.71 -3.67 1.04
N THR A 11 3.59 -2.95 0.96
CA THR A 11 2.55 -3.25 -0.05
C THR A 11 3.06 -3.06 -1.48
N VAL A 12 3.96 -2.10 -1.71
CA VAL A 12 4.66 -1.96 -3.00
C VAL A 12 5.58 -3.17 -3.25
N ALA A 13 6.34 -3.60 -2.24
CA ALA A 13 7.19 -4.78 -2.35
C ALA A 13 6.37 -6.06 -2.63
N GLU A 14 5.23 -6.23 -1.96
CA GLU A 14 4.30 -7.34 -2.19
C GLU A 14 3.72 -7.33 -3.59
N ALA A 15 3.31 -6.17 -4.11
CA ALA A 15 2.84 -6.04 -5.49
C ALA A 15 3.92 -6.39 -6.51
N LEU A 16 5.17 -5.98 -6.27
CA LEU A 16 6.31 -6.34 -7.12
C LEU A 16 6.65 -7.83 -7.04
N CYS A 17 6.62 -8.43 -5.85
CA CYS A 17 6.79 -9.87 -5.67
C CYS A 17 5.69 -10.65 -6.40
N ALA A 18 4.42 -10.23 -6.27
CA ALA A 18 3.30 -10.85 -6.96
C ALA A 18 3.46 -10.78 -8.48
N LEU A 19 3.86 -9.61 -9.00
CA LEU A 19 4.17 -9.43 -10.41
C LEU A 19 5.29 -10.38 -10.87
N ALA A 20 6.38 -10.48 -10.11
CA ALA A 20 7.51 -11.33 -10.47
C ALA A 20 7.10 -12.81 -10.54
N VAL A 21 6.41 -13.29 -9.51
CA VAL A 21 5.92 -14.67 -9.46
C VAL A 21 4.97 -14.94 -10.63
N ASN A 22 3.96 -14.09 -10.81
CA ASN A 22 2.96 -14.29 -11.86
C ASN A 22 3.55 -14.17 -13.26
N GLY A 23 4.41 -13.18 -13.48
CA GLY A 23 5.07 -12.96 -14.76
C GLY A 23 5.93 -14.15 -15.17
N ILE A 24 6.69 -14.73 -14.24
CA ILE A 24 7.48 -15.94 -14.50
C ILE A 24 6.56 -17.12 -14.85
N VAL A 25 5.53 -17.38 -14.03
CA VAL A 25 4.61 -18.51 -14.27
C VAL A 25 3.89 -18.37 -15.61
N VAL A 26 3.38 -17.17 -15.91
CA VAL A 26 2.67 -16.91 -17.17
C VAL A 26 3.60 -17.03 -18.37
N LEU A 27 4.83 -16.53 -18.27
CA LEU A 27 5.82 -16.67 -19.34
C LEU A 27 6.19 -18.14 -19.60
N ILE A 28 6.30 -18.95 -18.54
CA ILE A 28 6.56 -20.40 -18.67
C ILE A 28 5.38 -21.13 -19.30
N VAL A 29 4.14 -20.82 -18.89
CA VAL A 29 2.95 -21.58 -19.28
C VAL A 29 2.37 -21.12 -20.63
N ARG A 30 2.30 -19.81 -20.85
CA ARG A 30 1.65 -19.19 -22.02
C ARG A 30 2.64 -18.57 -23.01
N GLY A 31 3.93 -18.48 -22.67
CA GLY A 31 4.94 -17.87 -23.54
C GLY A 31 4.94 -16.34 -23.48
N VAL A 32 5.62 -15.70 -24.43
CA VAL A 32 5.73 -14.24 -24.51
C VAL A 32 4.44 -13.66 -25.09
N PRO A 33 3.75 -12.74 -24.38
CA PRO A 33 2.53 -12.14 -24.90
C PRO A 33 2.80 -11.20 -26.09
N GLU A 34 1.85 -11.12 -27.02
CA GLU A 34 1.96 -10.30 -28.24
C GLU A 34 2.01 -8.79 -27.95
N VAL A 35 2.86 -8.07 -28.70
CA VAL A 35 3.20 -6.66 -28.43
C VAL A 35 2.03 -5.70 -28.64
N ASP A 36 1.10 -6.00 -29.54
CA ASP A 36 -0.05 -5.12 -29.81
C ASP A 36 -1.04 -5.06 -28.63
N ALA A 37 -1.19 -6.17 -27.91
CA ALA A 37 -1.96 -6.20 -26.66
C ALA A 37 -1.23 -5.49 -25.51
N ALA A 38 0.10 -5.34 -25.59
CA ALA A 38 0.90 -4.61 -24.60
C ALA A 38 0.58 -3.11 -24.60
N TRP A 39 0.35 -2.51 -25.77
CA TRP A 39 -0.01 -1.09 -25.87
C TRP A 39 -1.38 -0.78 -25.27
N LEU A 40 -2.35 -1.67 -25.50
CA LEU A 40 -3.66 -1.60 -24.85
C LEU A 40 -3.50 -1.71 -23.33
N PHE A 41 -2.75 -2.71 -22.84
CA PHE A 41 -2.47 -2.88 -21.42
C PHE A 41 -1.78 -1.65 -20.79
N LEU A 42 -0.77 -1.11 -21.46
CA LEU A 42 -0.07 0.11 -21.02
C LEU A 42 -1.03 1.30 -20.98
N GLY A 43 -1.91 1.42 -21.98
CA GLY A 43 -2.98 2.40 -22.03
C GLY A 43 -3.94 2.27 -20.86
N THR A 44 -4.38 1.06 -20.52
CA THR A 44 -5.24 0.80 -19.35
C THR A 44 -4.51 1.12 -18.05
N LEU A 45 -3.22 0.81 -17.96
CA LEU A 45 -2.42 1.07 -16.76
C LEU A 45 -2.19 2.57 -16.55
N ILE A 46 -1.95 3.32 -17.63
CA ILE A 46 -1.85 4.78 -17.62
C ILE A 46 -3.21 5.40 -17.28
N ALA A 47 -4.30 4.94 -17.90
CA ALA A 47 -5.64 5.43 -17.64
C ALA A 47 -6.07 5.13 -16.19
N ALA A 48 -5.82 3.92 -15.69
CA ALA A 48 -6.06 3.56 -14.30
C ALA A 48 -5.21 4.43 -13.37
N SER A 49 -3.91 4.60 -13.65
CA SER A 49 -3.03 5.47 -12.85
C SER A 49 -3.50 6.92 -12.86
N ALA A 50 -4.00 7.43 -13.99
CA ALA A 50 -4.54 8.78 -14.11
C ALA A 50 -5.87 8.92 -13.35
N VAL A 51 -6.77 7.95 -13.45
CA VAL A 51 -8.03 7.92 -12.69
C VAL A 51 -7.73 7.84 -11.20
N PHE A 52 -6.84 6.94 -10.75
CA PHE A 52 -6.42 6.85 -9.36
C PHE A 52 -5.71 8.13 -8.91
N GLY A 53 -4.86 8.74 -9.73
CA GLY A 53 -4.25 10.04 -9.44
C GLY A 53 -5.28 11.16 -9.27
N VAL A 54 -6.30 11.20 -10.13
CA VAL A 54 -7.43 12.14 -10.02
C VAL A 54 -8.29 11.83 -8.79
N VAL A 55 -8.51 10.56 -8.46
CA VAL A 55 -9.24 10.11 -7.27
C VAL A 55 -8.48 10.44 -5.98
N VAL A 56 -7.16 10.34 -5.97
CA VAL A 56 -6.31 10.77 -4.84
C VAL A 56 -6.31 12.30 -4.70
N CYS A 57 -6.37 13.03 -5.82
CA CYS A 57 -6.48 14.49 -5.81
C CYS A 57 -7.88 15.00 -5.47
N THR A 58 -8.93 14.22 -5.75
CA THR A 58 -10.31 14.55 -5.37
C THR A 58 -10.55 14.08 -3.95
N ARG A 59 -11.06 14.98 -3.10
CA ARG A 59 -11.28 14.76 -1.66
C ARG A 59 -12.42 13.76 -1.37
N LEU A 60 -12.52 12.64 -2.08
CA LEU A 60 -13.50 11.62 -1.78
C LEU A 60 -13.01 10.81 -0.58
N SER A 61 -13.66 11.06 0.55
CA SER A 61 -13.51 10.39 1.85
C SER A 61 -13.63 8.86 1.83
N TRP A 62 -14.07 8.26 0.70
CA TRP A 62 -14.30 6.83 0.56
C TRP A 62 -13.03 6.00 0.35
N LEU A 63 -11.94 6.58 -0.18
CA LEU A 63 -10.62 5.92 -0.35
C LEU A 63 -9.53 6.47 0.59
N GLY A 64 -9.97 7.09 1.68
CA GLY A 64 -9.12 7.67 2.72
C GLY A 64 -8.93 9.16 2.49
N GLY A 65 -9.58 9.96 3.34
CA GLY A 65 -9.20 11.35 3.56
C GLY A 65 -7.84 11.40 4.25
N ARG A 66 -6.77 10.93 3.59
CA ARG A 66 -5.44 10.67 4.19
C ARG A 66 -4.86 11.89 4.88
N LYS A 67 -5.08 13.08 4.32
CA LYS A 67 -4.68 14.35 4.96
C LYS A 67 -5.43 14.58 6.28
N GLN A 68 -6.74 14.35 6.29
CA GLN A 68 -7.58 14.47 7.47
C GLN A 68 -7.27 13.36 8.49
N ASP A 69 -6.90 12.16 8.04
CA ASP A 69 -6.45 11.06 8.89
C ASP A 69 -5.11 11.38 9.59
N PHE A 70 -4.21 12.12 8.91
CA PHE A 70 -2.94 12.59 9.50
C PHE A 70 -3.16 13.73 10.47
N GLU A 71 -4.03 14.69 10.13
CA GLU A 71 -4.39 15.81 11.00
C GLU A 71 -5.15 15.33 12.26
N ASN A 72 -5.93 14.25 12.14
CA ASN A 72 -6.67 13.64 13.25
C ASN A 72 -5.88 12.54 13.99
N ALA A 73 -4.58 12.36 13.68
CA ALA A 73 -3.78 11.30 14.28
C ALA A 73 -3.63 11.52 15.79
N VAL A 74 -3.99 10.51 16.59
CA VAL A 74 -4.00 10.60 18.05
C VAL A 74 -2.57 10.45 18.59
N SER A 75 -2.09 11.44 19.33
CA SER A 75 -0.78 11.36 19.98
C SER A 75 -0.77 10.27 21.06
N LEU A 76 0.21 9.36 20.99
CA LEU A 76 0.41 8.33 22.00
C LEU A 76 0.90 8.97 23.30
N THR A 77 0.14 8.77 24.38
CA THR A 77 0.50 9.35 25.69
C THR A 77 1.78 8.74 26.27
N ASN A 78 2.07 7.48 25.99
CA ASN A 78 3.31 6.82 26.40
C ASN A 78 3.80 5.82 25.31
N PRO A 79 4.71 6.25 24.42
CA PRO A 79 5.10 5.46 23.25
C PRO A 79 6.06 4.30 23.57
N GLY A 80 6.86 4.42 24.64
CA GLY A 80 7.91 3.46 25.00
C GLY A 80 7.45 1.99 25.11
N PRO A 81 6.37 1.68 25.86
CA PRO A 81 5.92 0.30 26.03
C PRO A 81 5.04 -0.23 24.89
N VAL A 82 4.57 0.65 23.99
CA VAL A 82 3.55 0.30 22.99
C VAL A 82 4.14 0.16 21.58
N LEU A 83 5.19 0.92 21.28
CA LEU A 83 5.81 0.90 19.97
C LEU A 83 6.70 -0.34 19.80
N PRO A 84 6.49 -1.14 18.74
CA PRO A 84 7.35 -2.28 18.47
C PRO A 84 8.76 -1.81 18.07
N THR A 85 9.74 -2.67 18.29
CA THR A 85 11.10 -2.46 17.77
C THR A 85 11.07 -2.34 16.24
N GLN A 86 12.04 -1.62 15.66
CA GLN A 86 12.03 -1.32 14.22
C GLN A 86 11.94 -2.59 13.34
N GLY A 87 12.68 -3.64 13.70
CA GLY A 87 12.65 -4.92 12.96
C GLY A 87 11.31 -5.63 13.05
N GLU A 88 10.66 -5.59 14.20
CA GLU A 88 9.34 -6.20 14.38
C GLU A 88 8.23 -5.41 13.67
N SER A 89 8.35 -4.08 13.61
CA SER A 89 7.49 -3.22 12.81
C SER A 89 7.56 -3.57 11.31
N LEU A 90 8.76 -3.78 10.77
CA LEU A 90 8.96 -4.17 9.38
C LEU A 90 8.35 -5.54 9.08
N ARG A 91 8.63 -6.54 9.94
CA ARG A 91 8.09 -7.90 9.77
C ARG A 91 6.55 -7.94 9.83
N ARG A 92 5.94 -7.12 10.69
CA ARG A 92 4.48 -6.99 10.80
C ARG A 92 3.84 -6.14 9.70
N SER A 93 4.65 -5.38 8.95
CA SER A 93 4.18 -4.57 7.83
C SER A 93 3.95 -5.40 6.58
N PHE A 94 4.62 -6.56 6.47
CA PHE A 94 4.46 -7.52 5.39
C PHE A 94 3.31 -8.48 5.67
N ASP A 95 2.30 -8.49 4.81
CA ASP A 95 1.10 -9.29 4.91
C ASP A 95 1.10 -10.40 3.84
N TRP A 96 1.44 -11.61 4.28
CA TRP A 96 1.39 -12.82 3.44
C TRP A 96 -0.02 -13.12 2.90
N GLY A 97 -1.06 -12.74 3.64
CA GLY A 97 -2.44 -12.86 3.20
C GLY A 97 -2.73 -11.91 2.04
N PHE A 98 -2.30 -10.66 2.15
CA PHE A 98 -2.42 -9.68 1.06
C PHE A 98 -1.62 -10.12 -0.18
N LEU A 99 -0.38 -10.58 0.00
CA LEU A 99 0.41 -11.13 -1.11
C LEU A 99 -0.32 -12.30 -1.80
N SER A 100 -0.86 -13.24 -1.03
CA SER A 100 -1.60 -14.39 -1.57
C SER A 100 -2.87 -13.95 -2.31
N LEU A 101 -3.56 -12.94 -1.77
CA LEU A 101 -4.73 -12.32 -2.40
C LEU A 101 -4.36 -11.57 -3.68
N LEU A 102 -3.14 -11.08 -3.83
CA LEU A 102 -2.67 -10.55 -5.10
C LEU A 102 -2.32 -11.68 -6.07
N VAL A 103 -1.45 -12.61 -5.66
CA VAL A 103 -0.91 -13.68 -6.51
C VAL A 103 -2.01 -14.58 -7.07
N VAL A 104 -2.83 -15.19 -6.22
CA VAL A 104 -3.74 -16.26 -6.62
C VAL A 104 -4.77 -15.82 -7.67
N PRO A 105 -5.60 -14.78 -7.42
CA PRO A 105 -6.64 -14.42 -8.38
C PRO A 105 -6.06 -13.81 -9.66
N THR A 106 -4.96 -13.06 -9.58
CA THR A 106 -4.35 -12.47 -10.78
C THR A 106 -3.64 -13.53 -11.62
N LEU A 107 -3.05 -14.54 -10.99
CA LEU A 107 -2.50 -15.70 -11.69
C LEU A 107 -3.60 -16.52 -12.37
N VAL A 108 -4.69 -16.83 -11.65
CA VAL A 108 -5.85 -17.53 -12.22
C VAL A 108 -6.41 -16.75 -13.41
N ALA A 109 -6.56 -15.43 -13.26
CA ALA A 109 -7.02 -14.58 -14.34
C ALA A 109 -6.06 -14.59 -15.54
N ALA A 110 -4.75 -14.56 -15.27
CA ALA A 110 -3.73 -14.55 -16.32
C ALA A 110 -3.64 -15.86 -17.09
N LEU A 111 -3.87 -16.99 -16.43
CA LEU A 111 -3.81 -18.32 -17.02
C LEU A 111 -5.11 -18.74 -17.71
N LEU A 112 -6.27 -18.24 -17.29
CA LEU A 112 -7.56 -18.60 -17.86
C LEU A 112 -8.03 -17.62 -18.94
N TRP A 113 -7.80 -16.32 -18.75
CA TRP A 113 -8.23 -15.29 -19.71
C TRP A 113 -7.04 -14.76 -20.50
N GLU A 114 -6.31 -13.78 -19.97
CA GLU A 114 -5.31 -13.00 -20.72
C GLU A 114 -4.00 -12.85 -19.93
N PRO A 115 -2.81 -13.10 -20.54
CA PRO A 115 -1.52 -13.01 -19.84
C PRO A 115 -1.29 -11.68 -19.11
N TRP A 116 -1.89 -10.61 -19.62
CA TRP A 116 -1.78 -9.26 -19.10
C TRP A 116 -2.32 -9.07 -17.68
N PHE A 117 -3.21 -9.95 -17.21
CA PHE A 117 -3.68 -9.91 -15.81
C PHE A 117 -2.56 -10.16 -14.80
N ALA A 118 -1.43 -10.76 -15.19
CA ALA A 118 -0.25 -10.90 -14.34
C ALA A 118 0.29 -9.56 -13.85
N PHE A 119 0.07 -8.49 -14.63
CA PHE A 119 0.50 -7.14 -14.34
C PHE A 119 -0.51 -6.33 -13.53
N TRP A 120 -1.68 -6.89 -13.20
CA TRP A 120 -2.70 -6.22 -12.39
C TRP A 120 -2.17 -5.61 -11.07
N PRO A 121 -1.26 -6.27 -10.31
CA PRO A 121 -0.70 -5.69 -9.10
C PRO A 121 -0.01 -4.34 -9.33
N LEU A 122 0.44 -4.04 -10.55
CA LEU A 122 1.08 -2.76 -10.86
C LEU A 122 0.18 -1.55 -10.67
N THR A 123 -1.14 -1.74 -10.80
CA THR A 123 -2.12 -0.66 -10.65
C THR A 123 -2.15 -0.09 -9.22
N LEU A 124 -1.63 -0.82 -8.23
CA LEU A 124 -1.55 -0.38 -6.84
C LEU A 124 -0.33 0.48 -6.55
N LEU A 125 0.75 0.38 -7.33
CA LEU A 125 2.01 1.09 -7.04
C LEU A 125 1.83 2.61 -6.94
N PRO A 126 1.15 3.30 -7.88
CA PRO A 126 1.05 4.75 -7.85
C PRO A 126 0.38 5.27 -6.56
N ASP A 127 -0.71 4.62 -6.15
CA ASP A 127 -1.45 4.99 -4.95
C ASP A 127 -0.61 4.76 -3.68
N ARG A 128 0.01 3.58 -3.57
CA ARG A 128 0.81 3.20 -2.39
C ARG A 128 2.10 4.01 -2.27
N LEU A 129 2.78 4.26 -3.40
CA LEU A 129 3.96 5.12 -3.43
C LEU A 129 3.63 6.56 -3.06
N SER A 130 2.56 7.12 -3.62
CA SER A 130 2.15 8.49 -3.27
C SER A 130 1.75 8.60 -1.79
N ALA A 131 1.06 7.59 -1.25
CA ALA A 131 0.74 7.50 0.18
C ALA A 131 1.98 7.46 1.07
N GLY A 132 2.95 6.60 0.71
CA GLY A 132 4.21 6.44 1.45
C GLY A 132 5.06 7.71 1.42
N ILE A 133 5.19 8.36 0.25
CA ILE A 133 5.93 9.61 0.07
C ILE A 133 5.28 10.74 0.87
N TYR A 134 3.96 10.89 0.75
CA TYR A 134 3.22 11.93 1.47
C TYR A 134 3.29 11.72 2.98
N GLY A 135 3.14 10.47 3.45
CA GLY A 135 3.33 10.11 4.85
C GLY A 135 4.72 10.46 5.35
N LEU A 136 5.78 10.09 4.60
CA LEU A 136 7.16 10.41 4.96
C LEU A 136 7.42 11.93 5.00
N TYR A 137 6.91 12.67 4.03
CA TYR A 137 7.00 14.13 4.01
C TYR A 137 6.32 14.74 5.24
N TRP A 138 5.13 14.25 5.58
CA TRP A 138 4.38 14.72 6.75
C TRP A 138 5.09 14.40 8.06
N GLU A 139 5.62 13.17 8.22
CA GLU A 139 6.40 12.73 9.38
C GLU A 139 7.62 13.65 9.59
N ARG A 140 8.37 13.93 8.52
CA ARG A 140 9.54 14.83 8.55
C ARG A 140 9.15 16.26 8.90
N ARG A 141 8.04 16.77 8.36
CA ARG A 141 7.60 18.15 8.60
C ARG A 141 7.15 18.38 10.05
N HIS A 142 6.61 17.35 10.71
CA HIS A 142 6.03 17.48 12.05
C HIS A 142 6.89 16.84 13.16
N ASN A 143 8.05 16.28 12.81
CA ASN A 143 8.96 15.55 13.72
C ASN A 143 8.23 14.47 14.56
N VAL A 144 7.31 13.75 13.91
CA VAL A 144 6.54 12.66 14.52
C VAL A 144 6.45 11.48 13.56
N LEU A 145 6.29 10.28 14.11
CA LEU A 145 6.11 9.03 13.36
C LEU A 145 4.65 8.61 13.38
N LEU A 146 4.14 8.13 12.25
CA LEU A 146 2.77 7.64 12.13
C LEU A 146 2.72 6.12 12.29
N TRP A 147 1.80 5.67 13.14
CA TRP A 147 1.61 4.28 13.48
C TRP A 147 0.17 3.86 13.23
N ARG A 148 0.01 2.67 12.67
CA ARG A 148 -1.28 2.05 12.42
C ARG A 148 -1.41 0.77 13.26
N GLY A 149 -2.59 0.55 13.82
CA GLY A 149 -2.89 -0.60 14.67
C GLY A 149 -3.88 -0.24 15.77
N ASN A 150 -4.00 -1.11 16.77
CA ASN A 150 -4.87 -0.89 17.92
C ASN A 150 -4.04 -0.95 19.21
N VAL A 151 -4.33 -0.05 20.15
CA VAL A 151 -3.74 0.00 21.50
C VAL A 151 -4.89 -0.14 22.49
N ALA A 152 -4.91 -1.24 23.25
CA ALA A 152 -6.00 -1.51 24.19
C ALA A 152 -6.14 -0.40 25.26
N ALA A 153 -5.02 0.19 25.68
CA ALA A 153 -5.00 1.28 26.65
C ALA A 153 -5.47 2.64 26.09
N GLN A 154 -5.51 2.81 24.77
CA GLN A 154 -5.90 4.07 24.13
C GLN A 154 -6.60 3.76 22.80
N PRO A 155 -7.84 3.25 22.78
CA PRO A 155 -8.52 2.85 21.56
C PRO A 155 -8.78 4.06 20.64
N LEU A 156 -8.71 3.85 19.32
CA LEU A 156 -9.03 4.88 18.33
C LEU A 156 -10.54 5.19 18.34
N GLY A 157 -10.89 6.48 18.27
CA GLY A 157 -12.26 6.93 18.12
C GLY A 157 -12.84 6.67 16.72
N LYS A 158 -14.15 6.88 16.55
CA LYS A 158 -14.81 6.74 15.23
C LYS A 158 -14.16 7.69 14.21
N GLY A 159 -13.69 7.14 13.09
CA GLY A 159 -13.03 7.91 12.03
C GLY A 159 -11.55 8.20 12.28
N GLN A 160 -10.95 7.61 13.31
CA GLN A 160 -9.50 7.69 13.56
C GLN A 160 -8.85 6.34 13.23
N PHE A 161 -7.76 6.40 12.49
CA PHE A 161 -7.06 5.20 11.99
C PHE A 161 -5.57 5.16 12.35
N LEU A 162 -5.04 6.27 12.89
CA LEU A 162 -3.61 6.48 13.06
C LEU A 162 -3.28 7.08 14.42
N TYR A 163 -2.13 6.67 14.93
CA TYR A 163 -1.48 7.27 16.08
C TYR A 163 -0.24 8.04 15.64
N SER A 164 0.06 9.14 16.31
CA SER A 164 1.33 9.85 16.18
C SER A 164 2.24 9.55 17.38
N SER A 165 3.55 9.48 17.17
CA SER A 165 4.50 9.49 18.27
C SER A 165 4.49 10.84 18.98
N VAL A 166 4.94 10.87 20.23
CA VAL A 166 5.16 12.14 20.95
C VAL A 166 6.17 12.97 20.15
N ARG A 167 5.89 14.28 20.03
CA ARG A 167 6.81 15.24 19.43
C ARG A 167 8.07 15.28 20.29
N GLN A 168 9.21 14.90 19.73
CA GLN A 168 10.49 15.05 20.43
C GLN A 168 10.81 16.55 20.51
N PRO A 169 11.22 17.06 21.69
CA PRO A 169 11.53 18.47 21.90
C PRO A 169 12.73 18.94 21.06
#